data_AF-A0A2R6ES33-F1
#
_entry.id   AF-A0A2R6ES33-F1
#
_cell.length_a   1.000
_cell.length_b   1.000
_cell.length_c   1.000
_cell.angle_alpha   90.00
_cell.angle_beta   90.00
_cell.angle_gamma   90.00
#
_symmetry.space_group_name_H-M   'P 1'
#
loop_
_entity.id
_entity.type
_entity.pdbx_description
1 polymer ?
#
loop_
_entity_poly.entity_id
_entity_poly.type
_entity_poly.pdbx_seq_one_letter_code
_entity_poly.pdbx_strand_id
1 'polypeptide(L)'
;MTCHELEALRLGLMNVLGTEDRSARDHAEQELAGHLDGPIGALADADTLAELARHLDAALVDLEAEIAETDSADPSYDYLRGRLVAVRDAERAVSRLTDQGEDVLGGLGEAHEVLHEAFPVEDG
;
A
#
# COMPACT_ATOMS: atom_id res chain seq x y z
N MET A 1 7.21 -9.06 -18.30
CA MET A 1 5.86 -8.70 -17.84
C MET A 1 6.02 -8.23 -16.42
N THR A 2 5.70 -6.98 -16.19
CA THR A 2 5.98 -6.24 -14.97
C THR A 2 4.68 -6.02 -14.22
N CYS A 3 4.66 -6.25 -12.91
CA CYS A 3 3.51 -5.97 -12.05
C CYS A 3 3.65 -4.56 -11.48
N HIS A 4 3.21 -3.55 -12.23
CA HIS A 4 3.39 -2.14 -11.87
C HIS A 4 2.73 -1.78 -10.53
N GLU A 5 1.60 -2.38 -10.21
CA GLU A 5 0.88 -2.16 -8.95
C GLU A 5 1.73 -2.57 -7.74
N LEU A 6 2.44 -3.70 -7.84
CA LEU A 6 3.26 -4.22 -6.75
C LEU A 6 4.56 -3.42 -6.58
N GLU A 7 5.22 -3.01 -7.66
CA GLU A 7 6.41 -2.16 -7.57
C GLU A 7 6.04 -0.74 -7.09
N ALA A 8 4.91 -0.19 -7.52
CA ALA A 8 4.42 1.09 -7.01
C ALA A 8 4.05 1.01 -5.53
N LEU A 9 3.33 -0.05 -5.12
CA LEU A 9 3.04 -0.29 -3.71
C LEU A 9 4.32 -0.42 -2.88
N ARG A 10 5.36 -1.07 -3.41
CA ARG A 10 6.65 -1.18 -2.75
C ARG A 10 7.27 0.19 -2.50
N LEU A 11 7.29 1.08 -3.49
CA LEU A 11 7.79 2.45 -3.34
C LEU A 11 7.00 3.24 -2.30
N GLY A 12 5.67 3.23 -2.39
CA GLY A 12 4.83 3.95 -1.43
C GLY A 12 4.99 3.41 0.00
N LEU A 13 5.09 2.08 0.19
CA LEU A 13 5.40 1.49 1.49
C LEU A 13 6.77 1.91 2.02
N MET A 14 7.77 2.05 1.16
CA MET A 14 9.08 2.54 1.57
C MET A 14 9.02 3.99 2.07
N ASN A 15 8.21 4.85 1.44
CA ASN A 15 7.98 6.22 1.90
C ASN A 15 7.28 6.22 3.26
N VAL A 16 6.15 5.52 3.37
CA VAL A 16 5.33 5.41 4.59
C VAL A 16 6.13 4.86 5.78
N LEU A 17 6.94 3.84 5.56
CA LEU A 17 7.72 3.18 6.61
C LEU A 17 9.09 3.83 6.85
N GLY A 18 9.45 4.87 6.08
CA GLY A 18 10.77 5.51 6.17
C GLY A 18 11.93 4.56 5.82
N THR A 19 11.72 3.61 4.92
CA THR A 19 12.73 2.63 4.51
C THR A 19 13.67 3.21 3.46
N GLU A 20 14.97 3.30 3.77
CA GLU A 20 16.00 3.92 2.93
C GLU A 20 16.81 2.95 2.06
N ASP A 21 16.22 1.83 1.61
CA ASP A 21 16.90 0.88 0.72
C ASP A 21 16.98 1.43 -0.71
N ARG A 22 18.11 2.07 -1.04
CA ARG A 22 18.35 2.64 -2.36
C ARG A 22 18.30 1.61 -3.49
N SER A 23 18.82 0.40 -3.29
CA SER A 23 18.84 -0.61 -4.34
C SER A 23 17.44 -1.11 -4.66
N ALA A 24 16.60 -1.28 -3.63
CA ALA A 24 15.19 -1.61 -3.80
C ALA A 24 14.44 -0.50 -4.52
N ARG A 25 14.74 0.77 -4.18
CA ARG A 25 14.12 1.94 -4.79
C ARG A 25 14.48 2.06 -6.28
N ASP A 26 15.77 2.02 -6.59
CA ASP A 26 16.27 2.13 -7.97
C ASP A 26 15.71 1.00 -8.86
N HIS A 27 15.52 -0.20 -8.29
CA HIS A 27 14.91 -1.33 -8.99
C HIS A 27 13.44 -1.04 -9.33
N ALA A 28 12.63 -0.65 -8.35
CA ALA A 28 11.21 -0.38 -8.55
C ALA A 28 10.99 0.82 -9.51
N GLU A 29 11.79 1.88 -9.38
CA GLU A 29 11.73 3.04 -10.28
C GLU A 29 12.08 2.66 -11.73
N GLN A 30 13.03 1.75 -11.95
CA GLN A 30 13.35 1.23 -13.28
C GLN A 30 12.22 0.40 -13.88
N GLU A 31 11.58 -0.47 -13.09
CA GLU A 31 10.44 -1.29 -13.54
C GLU A 31 9.18 -0.44 -13.84
N LEU A 32 9.09 0.75 -13.25
CA LEU A 32 7.98 1.69 -13.44
C LEU A 32 8.27 2.78 -14.49
N ALA A 33 9.45 2.81 -15.08
CA ALA A 33 9.83 3.86 -16.03
C ALA A 33 8.85 3.90 -17.21
N GLY A 34 8.16 5.04 -17.38
CA GLY A 34 7.13 5.25 -18.41
C GLY A 34 5.71 4.80 -18.01
N HIS A 35 5.52 4.38 -16.75
CA HIS A 35 4.24 3.89 -16.22
C HIS A 35 3.80 4.64 -14.95
N LEU A 36 4.46 5.75 -14.59
CA LEU A 36 4.17 6.57 -13.40
C LEU A 36 2.98 7.55 -13.60
N ASP A 37 2.10 7.27 -14.55
CA ASP A 37 0.90 8.07 -14.77
C ASP A 37 -0.28 7.48 -13.98
N GLY A 38 -1.27 8.33 -13.68
CA GLY A 38 -2.53 7.88 -13.06
C GLY A 38 -2.35 7.25 -11.67
N PRO A 39 -3.14 6.20 -11.34
CA PRO A 39 -3.09 5.56 -10.02
C PRO A 39 -1.74 4.94 -9.67
N ILE A 40 -0.98 4.44 -10.65
CA ILE A 40 0.33 3.81 -10.42
C ILE A 40 1.35 4.82 -9.88
N GLY A 41 1.47 5.99 -10.53
CA GLY A 41 2.35 7.05 -10.05
C GLY A 41 1.95 7.54 -8.66
N ALA A 42 0.67 7.79 -8.47
CA ALA A 42 0.16 8.26 -7.18
C ALA A 42 0.33 7.21 -6.05
N LEU A 43 0.30 5.92 -6.37
CA LEU A 43 0.60 4.85 -5.43
C LEU A 43 2.09 4.81 -5.06
N ALA A 44 2.99 5.02 -6.03
CA ALA A 44 4.43 5.07 -5.81
C ALA A 44 4.88 6.27 -4.94
N ASP A 45 4.17 7.39 -5.07
CA ASP A 45 4.47 8.64 -4.36
C ASP A 45 3.71 8.79 -3.03
N ALA A 46 2.89 7.81 -2.63
CA ALA A 46 2.09 7.91 -1.40
C ALA A 46 2.98 8.01 -0.15
N ASP A 47 2.62 8.90 0.78
CA ASP A 47 3.36 9.15 2.03
C ASP A 47 2.61 8.65 3.26
N THR A 48 1.36 8.21 3.10
CA THR A 48 0.53 7.69 4.19
C THR A 48 -0.12 6.35 3.82
N LEU A 49 -0.45 5.53 4.84
CA LEU A 49 -1.20 4.27 4.65
C LEU A 49 -2.59 4.51 4.02
N ALA A 50 -3.22 5.66 4.33
CA ALA A 50 -4.51 6.03 3.75
C ALA A 50 -4.41 6.35 2.26
N GLU A 51 -3.35 7.06 1.83
CA GLU A 51 -3.08 7.30 0.42
C GLU A 51 -2.75 6.01 -0.32
N LEU A 52 -1.91 5.14 0.27
CA LEU A 52 -1.61 3.82 -0.29
C LEU A 52 -2.90 3.03 -0.56
N ALA A 53 -3.79 2.92 0.43
CA ALA A 53 -5.05 2.19 0.27
C ALA A 53 -5.92 2.78 -0.85
N ARG A 54 -6.08 4.12 -0.87
CA ARG A 54 -6.87 4.81 -1.90
C ARG A 54 -6.31 4.63 -3.31
N HIS A 55 -4.99 4.73 -3.47
CA HIS A 55 -4.35 4.61 -4.77
C HIS A 55 -4.27 3.18 -5.26
N LEU A 56 -4.12 2.22 -4.35
CA LEU A 56 -4.15 0.79 -4.67
C LEU A 56 -5.54 0.33 -5.11
N ASP A 57 -6.61 0.82 -4.47
CA ASP A 57 -7.99 0.59 -4.91
C ASP A 57 -8.21 1.12 -6.34
N ALA A 58 -7.76 2.34 -6.64
CA ALA A 58 -7.84 2.89 -7.99
C ALA A 58 -7.04 2.08 -9.03
N ALA A 59 -5.84 1.61 -8.68
CA ALA A 59 -5.03 0.76 -9.55
C ALA A 59 -5.68 -0.62 -9.77
N LEU A 60 -6.34 -1.18 -8.76
CA LEU A 60 -7.12 -2.41 -8.87
C LEU A 60 -8.31 -2.26 -9.82
N VAL A 61 -9.01 -1.12 -9.77
CA VAL A 61 -10.10 -0.83 -10.71
C VAL A 61 -9.59 -0.80 -12.16
N ASP A 62 -8.46 -0.14 -12.41
CA ASP A 62 -7.85 -0.10 -13.75
C ASP A 62 -7.43 -1.51 -14.22
N LEU A 63 -6.85 -2.31 -13.33
CA LEU A 63 -6.46 -3.70 -13.61
C LEU A 63 -7.68 -4.59 -13.93
N GLU A 64 -8.77 -4.43 -13.18
CA GLU A 64 -10.01 -5.16 -13.41
C GLU A 64 -10.65 -4.77 -14.74
N ALA A 65 -10.58 -3.49 -15.12
CA ALA A 65 -11.02 -3.01 -16.43
C ALA A 65 -10.19 -3.63 -17.56
N GLU A 66 -8.85 -3.66 -17.44
CA GLU A 66 -7.96 -4.31 -18.42
C GLU A 66 -8.30 -5.79 -18.60
N ILE A 67 -8.53 -6.52 -17.50
CA ILE A 67 -8.93 -7.93 -17.54
C ILE A 67 -10.28 -8.09 -18.25
N ALA A 68 -11.25 -7.21 -17.98
CA ALA A 68 -12.57 -7.28 -18.58
C ALA A 68 -12.55 -7.00 -20.10
N GLU A 69 -11.61 -6.18 -20.57
CA GLU A 69 -11.41 -5.88 -22.00
C GLU A 69 -10.57 -6.94 -22.72
N THR A 70 -9.81 -7.75 -21.99
CA THR A 70 -8.95 -8.78 -22.56
C THR A 70 -9.75 -10.01 -22.97
N ASP A 71 -9.52 -10.50 -24.20
CA ASP A 71 -10.12 -11.75 -24.67
C ASP A 71 -9.65 -12.93 -23.80
N SER A 72 -10.58 -13.74 -23.33
CA SER A 72 -10.32 -14.98 -22.58
C SER A 72 -9.43 -15.99 -23.32
N ALA A 73 -9.31 -15.89 -24.65
CA ALA A 73 -8.42 -16.71 -25.46
C ALA A 73 -7.01 -16.10 -25.62
N ASP A 74 -6.79 -14.87 -25.16
CA ASP A 74 -5.48 -14.23 -25.19
C ASP A 74 -4.50 -14.96 -24.25
N PRO A 75 -3.27 -15.28 -24.71
CA PRO A 75 -2.27 -15.97 -23.88
C PRO A 75 -1.90 -15.25 -22.57
N SER A 76 -2.14 -13.94 -22.46
CA SER A 76 -1.88 -13.13 -21.28
C SER A 76 -3.02 -13.13 -20.26
N TYR A 77 -4.22 -13.57 -20.63
CA TYR A 77 -5.41 -13.48 -19.78
C TYR A 77 -5.23 -14.15 -18.40
N ASP A 78 -4.65 -15.35 -18.38
CA ASP A 78 -4.36 -16.06 -17.13
C ASP A 78 -3.34 -15.35 -16.25
N TYR A 79 -2.35 -14.70 -16.87
CA TYR A 79 -1.38 -13.89 -16.14
C TYR A 79 -2.04 -12.66 -15.50
N LEU A 80 -2.91 -11.94 -16.24
CA LEU A 80 -3.61 -10.76 -15.71
C LEU A 80 -4.48 -11.13 -14.50
N ARG A 81 -5.20 -12.26 -14.55
CA ARG A 81 -5.96 -12.74 -13.39
C ARG A 81 -5.07 -13.13 -12.22
N GLY A 82 -3.92 -13.74 -12.48
CA GLY A 82 -2.92 -14.03 -11.46
C GLY A 82 -2.37 -12.76 -10.81
N ARG A 83 -2.10 -11.72 -11.61
CA ARG A 83 -1.71 -10.38 -11.15
C ARG A 83 -2.79 -9.79 -10.24
N LEU A 84 -4.06 -9.83 -10.64
CA LEU A 84 -5.17 -9.33 -9.82
C LEU A 84 -5.25 -10.01 -8.44
N VAL A 85 -5.08 -11.33 -8.38
CA VAL A 85 -5.06 -12.06 -7.09
C VAL A 85 -3.92 -11.56 -6.21
N ALA A 86 -2.71 -11.44 -6.76
CA ALA A 86 -1.55 -10.97 -6.00
C ALA A 86 -1.72 -9.53 -5.49
N VAL A 87 -2.29 -8.62 -6.30
CA VAL A 87 -2.52 -7.23 -5.90
C VAL A 87 -3.61 -7.12 -4.83
N ARG A 88 -4.70 -7.89 -4.92
CA ARG A 88 -5.74 -7.95 -3.87
C ARG A 88 -5.22 -8.53 -2.55
N ASP A 89 -4.31 -9.49 -2.61
CA ASP A 89 -3.68 -9.99 -1.39
C ASP A 89 -2.76 -8.94 -0.74
N ALA A 90 -2.09 -8.12 -1.55
CA ALA A 90 -1.30 -6.99 -1.08
C ALA A 90 -2.20 -5.89 -0.47
N GLU A 91 -3.34 -5.57 -1.08
CA GLU A 91 -4.35 -4.64 -0.53
C GLU A 91 -4.80 -5.06 0.87
N ARG A 92 -5.14 -6.34 1.05
CA ARG A 92 -5.51 -6.88 2.37
C ARG A 92 -4.36 -6.78 3.36
N ALA A 93 -3.11 -6.90 2.92
CA ALA A 93 -1.95 -6.73 3.78
C ALA A 93 -1.79 -5.27 4.25
N VAL A 94 -2.00 -4.30 3.36
CA VAL A 94 -2.03 -2.87 3.70
C VAL A 94 -3.16 -2.58 4.70
N SER A 95 -4.37 -3.09 4.47
CA SER A 95 -5.49 -2.93 5.40
C SER A 95 -5.14 -3.45 6.80
N ARG A 96 -4.56 -4.66 6.91
CA ARG A 96 -4.16 -5.21 8.21
C ARG A 96 -3.07 -4.38 8.89
N LEU A 97 -2.13 -3.84 8.12
CA LEU A 97 -1.09 -2.95 8.65
C LEU A 97 -1.70 -1.66 9.22
N THR A 98 -2.67 -1.08 8.52
CA THR A 98 -3.42 0.09 8.99
C THR A 98 -4.16 -0.21 10.29
N ASP A 99 -4.94 -1.29 10.33
CA ASP A 99 -5.68 -1.69 11.53
C ASP A 99 -4.73 -1.89 12.73
N GLN A 100 -3.59 -2.56 12.51
CA GLN A 100 -2.58 -2.76 13.54
C GLN A 100 -1.97 -1.42 14.02
N GLY A 101 -1.75 -0.46 13.12
CA GLY A 101 -1.25 0.86 13.47
C GLY A 101 -2.22 1.64 14.36
N GLU A 102 -3.51 1.59 14.05
CA GLU A 102 -4.58 2.21 14.85
C GLU A 102 -4.70 1.56 16.23
N ASP A 103 -4.59 0.22 16.31
CA ASP A 103 -4.58 -0.49 17.59
C ASP A 103 -3.41 -0.06 18.49
N VAL A 104 -2.20 0.11 17.92
CA VAL A 104 -1.04 0.61 18.65
C VAL A 104 -1.27 2.04 19.15
N LEU A 105 -1.83 2.91 18.30
CA LEU A 105 -2.15 4.28 18.67
C LEU A 105 -3.17 4.33 19.81
N GLY A 106 -4.23 3.53 19.74
CA GLY A 106 -5.23 3.39 20.80
C GLY A 106 -4.60 2.92 22.13
N GLY A 107 -3.78 1.88 22.07
CA GLY A 107 -3.08 1.34 23.24
C GLY A 107 -2.14 2.36 23.92
N LEU A 108 -1.53 3.28 23.16
CA LEU A 108 -0.74 4.37 23.74
C LEU A 108 -1.61 5.37 24.51
N GLY A 109 -2.82 5.66 24.03
CA GLY A 109 -3.79 6.50 24.72
C GLY A 109 -4.22 5.88 26.05
N GLU A 110 -4.59 4.60 26.03
CA GLU A 110 -4.96 3.86 27.25
C GLU A 110 -3.82 3.81 28.25
N ALA A 111 -2.59 3.51 27.80
CA ALA A 111 -1.42 3.47 28.68
C ALA A 111 -1.14 4.84 29.33
N HIS A 112 -1.33 5.93 28.57
CA HIS A 112 -1.20 7.29 29.09
C HIS A 112 -2.25 7.61 30.16
N GLU A 113 -3.51 7.22 29.96
CA GLU A 113 -4.58 7.38 30.95
C GLU A 113 -4.29 6.58 32.23
N VAL A 114 -3.93 5.30 32.09
CA VAL A 114 -3.56 4.43 33.22
C VAL A 114 -2.39 5.01 34.02
N LEU A 115 -1.40 5.62 33.35
CA LEU A 115 -0.28 6.26 34.03
C LEU A 115 -0.74 7.42 34.92
N HIS A 116 -1.63 8.27 34.41
CA HIS A 116 -2.18 9.39 35.19
C HIS A 116 -3.13 8.94 36.30
N GLU A 117 -3.87 7.85 36.11
CA GLU A 117 -4.66 7.24 37.16
C GLU A 117 -3.78 6.67 38.29
N ALA A 118 -2.70 5.97 37.94
CA ALA A 118 -1.80 5.34 38.91
C ALA A 118 -0.93 6.37 39.66
N PHE A 119 -0.60 7.49 39.02
CA PHE A 119 0.23 8.55 39.59
C PHE A 119 -0.43 9.93 39.43
N PRO A 120 -1.45 10.24 40.25
CA PRO A 120 -2.13 11.53 40.18
C PRO A 120 -1.16 12.68 40.49
N VAL A 121 -1.19 13.73 39.68
CA VAL A 121 -0.57 15.01 40.03
C VAL A 121 -1.59 15.83 40.83
N GLU A 122 -1.21 16.26 42.02
CA GLU A 122 -1.99 17.23 42.78
C GLU A 122 -1.89 18.59 42.06
N ASP A 123 -3.00 19.08 41.49
CA ASP A 123 -3.10 20.49 41.10
C ASP A 123 -2.99 21.33 42.37
N GLY A 124 -1.79 21.89 42.61
CA GLY A 124 -1.50 22.77 43.75
C GLY A 124 -2.19 24.13 43.66
#